data_AF-A0A843F5N6-F1
#
_entry.id   AF-A0A843F5N6-F1
#
_cell.length_a   1.000
_cell.length_b   1.000
_cell.length_c   1.000
_cell.angle_alpha   90.00
_cell.angle_beta   90.00
_cell.angle_gamma   90.00
#
_symmetry.space_group_name_H-M   'P 1'
#
loop_
_entity.id
_entity.type
_entity.pdbx_description
1 polymer ?
#
loop_
_entity_poly.entity_id
_entity_poly.type
_entity_poly.pdbx_seq_one_letter_code
_entity_poly.pdbx_strand_id
1 'polypeptide(L)'
;MILPIGPIHPALKEPIRLKLQTEGEKVVKAEIEYGYVHRGIEKIIEGQTWQRGIYLSERVCGICSYEHTQTFAETIENICGVQAPPRAQFLRVITNELDRIQSHFLGNSTFF
;
A
#
# COMPACT_ATOMS: atom_id res chain seq x y z
N MET A 1 11.24 30.04 9.09
CA MET A 1 12.39 29.14 8.83
C MET A 1 11.93 28.00 7.93
N ILE A 2 12.82 27.33 7.19
CA ILE A 2 12.51 26.06 6.52
C ILE A 2 13.14 24.92 7.34
N LEU A 3 12.32 23.99 7.83
CA LEU A 3 12.72 22.81 8.58
C LEU A 3 12.56 21.56 7.70
N PRO A 4 13.66 20.92 7.27
CA PRO A 4 13.61 19.65 6.54
C PRO A 4 13.51 18.46 7.50
N ILE A 5 12.54 17.58 7.27
CA ILE A 5 12.40 16.29 7.97
C ILE A 5 12.45 15.17 6.92
N GLY A 6 13.23 14.12 7.17
CA GLY A 6 13.40 12.98 6.26
C GLY A 6 14.57 13.16 5.25
N PRO A 7 14.72 12.24 4.27
CA PRO A 7 13.78 11.17 3.92
C PRO A 7 13.76 10.01 4.92
N ILE A 8 14.82 9.82 5.71
CA ILE A 8 14.90 8.81 6.77
C ILE A 8 14.81 9.54 8.11
N HIS A 9 13.75 9.26 8.86
CA HIS A 9 13.54 9.84 10.18
C HIS A 9 12.70 8.88 11.04
N PRO A 10 12.98 8.68 12.35
CA PRO A 10 12.29 7.68 13.18
C PRO A 10 10.77 7.86 13.28
N ALA A 11 10.29 9.11 13.14
CA ALA A 11 8.85 9.40 13.13
C ALA A 11 8.14 8.99 11.81
N LEU A 12 8.90 8.69 10.75
CA LEU A 12 8.34 8.35 9.45
C LEU A 12 8.30 6.82 9.27
N LYS A 13 7.13 6.30 8.89
CA LYS A 13 6.95 4.86 8.60
C LYS A 13 7.48 4.47 7.24
N GLU A 14 7.41 5.40 6.28
CA GLU A 14 7.98 5.25 4.95
C GLU A 14 8.87 6.45 4.63
N PRO A 15 9.89 6.27 3.78
CA PRO A 15 10.75 7.36 3.36
C PRO A 15 9.98 8.47 2.63
N ILE A 16 9.86 9.62 3.27
CA ILE A 16 9.30 10.86 2.71
C ILE A 16 10.13 12.04 3.20
N ARG A 17 10.24 13.09 2.40
CA ARG A 17 10.88 14.34 2.84
C ARG A 17 9.82 15.44 2.95
N LEU A 18 9.77 16.06 4.12
CA LEU A 18 8.89 17.19 4.42
C LEU A 18 9.75 18.45 4.54
N LYS A 19 9.44 19.48 3.74
CA LYS A 19 9.99 20.83 3.92
C LYS A 19 8.91 21.69 4.57
N LEU A 20 9.06 21.92 5.86
CA LEU A 20 8.10 22.69 6.66
C LEU A 20 8.56 24.14 6.73
N GLN A 21 7.73 25.07 6.26
CA GLN A 21 7.91 26.48 6.53
C GLN A 21 7.24 26.81 7.86
N THR A 22 8.01 27.37 8.79
CA THR A 22 7.53 27.67 10.15
C THR A 22 7.72 29.13 10.53
N GLU A 23 6.77 29.62 11.32
CA GLU A 23 6.85 30.87 12.09
C GLU A 23 6.81 30.51 13.58
N GLY A 24 7.98 30.46 14.21
CA GLY A 24 8.13 29.83 15.52
C GLY A 24 7.77 28.34 15.44
N GLU A 25 6.85 27.90 16.30
CA GLU A 25 6.34 26.51 16.34
C GLU A 25 5.17 26.27 15.36
N LYS A 26 4.61 27.33 14.76
CA LYS A 26 3.49 27.22 13.84
C LYS A 26 3.98 26.86 12.44
N VAL A 27 3.50 25.74 11.91
CA VAL A 27 3.69 25.38 10.50
C VAL A 27 2.75 26.23 9.64
N VAL A 28 3.31 26.98 8.69
CA VAL A 28 2.55 27.84 7.77
C VAL A 28 2.45 27.26 6.36
N LYS A 29 3.42 26.41 5.96
CA LYS A 29 3.41 25.68 4.70
C LYS A 29 4.15 24.35 4.87
N ALA A 30 3.72 23.33 4.14
CA ALA A 30 4.43 22.06 4.02
C ALA A 30 4.56 21.69 2.55
N GLU A 31 5.78 21.37 2.11
CA GLU A 31 6.03 20.73 0.82
C GLU A 31 6.45 19.28 1.07
N ILE A 32 5.82 18.34 0.35
CA ILE A 32 6.03 16.90 0.52
C ILE A 32 6.75 16.39 -0.73
N GLU A 33 7.95 15.86 -0.53
CA GLU A 33 8.70 15.10 -1.53
C GLU A 33 8.51 13.61 -1.23
N TYR A 34 7.87 12.90 -2.16
CA TYR A 34 7.60 11.46 -2.10
C TYR A 34 8.23 10.73 -3.30
N GLY A 35 8.13 9.40 -3.32
CA GLY A 35 8.64 8.57 -4.41
C GLY A 35 9.98 7.87 -4.13
N TYR A 36 10.52 8.01 -2.93
CA TYR A 36 11.75 7.31 -2.50
C TYR A 36 11.63 5.77 -2.52
N VAL A 37 10.41 5.23 -2.51
CA VAL A 37 10.12 3.79 -2.61
C VAL A 37 9.39 3.44 -3.92
N HIS A 38 9.49 4.31 -4.93
CA HIS A 38 8.88 4.03 -6.23
C HIS A 38 9.57 2.82 -6.88
N ARG A 39 8.81 1.75 -7.10
CA ARG A 39 9.31 0.47 -7.65
C ARG A 39 8.88 0.21 -9.10
N GLY A 40 8.07 1.09 -9.69
CA GLY A 40 7.58 0.90 -11.07
C GLY A 40 6.72 -0.35 -11.27
N ILE A 41 5.97 -0.79 -10.25
CA ILE A 41 5.21 -2.06 -10.28
C ILE A 41 4.30 -2.16 -11.50
N GLU A 42 3.52 -1.10 -11.79
CA GLU A 42 2.64 -1.06 -12.96
C GLU A 42 3.40 -1.27 -14.27
N LYS A 43 4.53 -0.57 -14.43
CA LYS A 43 5.36 -0.68 -15.62
C LYS A 43 5.97 -2.07 -15.78
N ILE A 44 6.33 -2.73 -14.67
CA ILE A 44 6.87 -4.09 -14.69
C ILE A 44 5.77 -5.10 -15.07
N ILE A 45 4.52 -4.88 -14.65
CA ILE A 45 3.38 -5.75 -14.98
C ILE A 45 3.04 -5.69 -16.47
N GLU A 46 3.28 -4.57 -17.15
CA GLU A 46 3.05 -4.46 -18.59
C GLU A 46 3.75 -5.58 -19.39
N GLY A 47 2.97 -6.28 -20.22
CA GLY A 47 3.49 -7.39 -21.06
C GLY A 47 3.81 -8.68 -20.29
N GLN A 48 3.56 -8.75 -18.98
CA GLN A 48 3.74 -9.98 -18.20
C GLN A 48 2.48 -10.85 -18.23
N THR A 49 2.65 -12.13 -17.90
CA THR A 49 1.52 -13.03 -17.69
C THR A 49 0.79 -12.67 -16.39
N TRP A 50 -0.50 -13.00 -16.31
CA TRP A 50 -1.29 -12.74 -15.10
C TRP A 50 -0.72 -13.47 -13.86
N GLN A 51 -0.07 -14.63 -14.03
CA GLN A 51 0.61 -15.34 -12.95
C GLN A 51 1.80 -14.56 -12.40
N ARG A 52 2.48 -13.74 -13.21
CA ARG A 52 3.52 -12.83 -12.72
C ARG A 52 2.90 -11.57 -12.12
N GLY A 53 1.81 -11.09 -12.72
CA GLY A 53 1.05 -9.95 -12.25
C GLY A 53 0.56 -10.12 -10.81
N ILE A 54 0.02 -11.31 -10.46
CA ILE A 54 -0.51 -11.59 -9.12
C ILE A 54 0.59 -11.57 -8.03
N TYR A 55 1.82 -12.03 -8.33
CA TYR A 55 2.94 -11.90 -7.39
C TYR A 55 3.38 -10.44 -7.23
N LEU A 56 3.29 -9.64 -8.28
CA LEU A 56 3.63 -8.22 -8.21
C LEU A 56 2.56 -7.40 -7.49
N SER A 57 1.27 -7.75 -7.64
CA SER A 57 0.18 -7.06 -6.94
C SER A 57 0.29 -7.22 -5.42
N GLU A 58 0.68 -8.40 -4.94
CA GLU A 58 0.93 -8.65 -3.51
C GLU A 58 1.93 -7.66 -2.89
N ARG A 59 2.85 -7.12 -3.70
CA ARG A 59 3.92 -6.24 -3.24
C ARG A 59 3.54 -4.77 -3.23
N VAL A 60 2.33 -4.38 -3.62
CA VAL A 60 1.91 -2.97 -3.65
C VAL A 60 1.99 -2.34 -2.26
N CYS A 61 1.43 -3.00 -1.26
CA CYS A 61 1.48 -2.65 0.16
C CYS A 61 2.28 -3.70 0.92
N GLY A 62 3.22 -3.29 1.77
CA GLY A 62 4.01 -4.21 2.59
C GLY A 62 3.27 -4.75 3.83
N ILE A 63 2.07 -4.26 4.10
CA ILE A 63 1.28 -4.54 5.33
C ILE A 63 0.02 -5.36 5.02
N CYS A 64 -0.57 -5.13 3.84
CA CYS A 64 -1.91 -5.56 3.43
C CYS A 64 -1.84 -6.37 2.13
N SER A 65 -0.97 -7.38 2.13
CA SER A 65 -0.56 -8.12 0.94
C SER A 65 -1.71 -8.90 0.30
N TYR A 66 -2.65 -9.40 1.10
CA TYR A 66 -3.71 -10.27 0.61
C TYR A 66 -4.77 -9.49 -0.18
N GLU A 67 -5.18 -8.32 0.31
CA GLU A 67 -6.19 -7.47 -0.34
C GLU A 67 -5.80 -7.15 -1.79
N HIS A 68 -4.53 -6.81 -2.05
CA HIS A 68 -4.05 -6.50 -3.39
C HIS A 68 -4.07 -7.72 -4.32
N THR A 69 -3.71 -8.88 -3.77
CA THR A 69 -3.69 -10.16 -4.49
C THR A 69 -5.11 -10.60 -4.86
N GLN A 70 -6.04 -10.48 -3.90
CA GLN A 70 -7.46 -10.77 -4.12
C GLN A 70 -8.06 -9.82 -5.16
N THR A 71 -7.82 -8.51 -5.03
CA THR A 71 -8.29 -7.49 -5.98
C THR A 71 -7.81 -7.79 -7.40
N PHE A 72 -6.53 -8.16 -7.56
CA PHE A 72 -5.98 -8.55 -8.86
C PHE A 72 -6.68 -9.79 -9.43
N ALA A 73 -6.87 -10.83 -8.61
CA ALA A 73 -7.55 -12.06 -9.02
C ALA A 73 -9.00 -11.80 -9.46
N GLU A 74 -9.77 -11.05 -8.65
CA GLU A 74 -11.16 -10.70 -8.96
C GLU A 74 -11.28 -9.84 -10.21
N THR A 75 -10.31 -8.95 -10.47
CA THR A 75 -10.25 -8.17 -11.71
C THR A 75 -10.09 -9.08 -12.93
N ILE A 76 -9.20 -10.08 -12.86
CA ILE A 76 -9.01 -11.06 -13.94
C ILE A 76 -10.25 -11.95 -14.11
N GLU A 77 -10.86 -12.40 -13.01
CA GLU A 77 -12.10 -13.19 -13.03
C GLU A 77 -13.24 -12.43 -13.71
N ASN A 78 -13.40 -11.14 -13.39
CA ASN A 78 -14.39 -10.26 -14.00
C ASN A 78 -14.14 -10.08 -15.51
N ILE A 79 -12.88 -9.89 -15.93
CA ILE A 79 -12.51 -9.79 -17.36
C ILE A 79 -12.84 -11.09 -18.10
N CYS A 80 -12.63 -12.24 -17.46
CA CYS A 80 -12.88 -13.56 -18.04
C CYS A 80 -14.35 -14.02 -17.94
N GLY A 81 -15.21 -13.30 -17.22
CA GLY A 81 -16.60 -13.70 -16.98
C GLY A 81 -16.73 -14.99 -16.18
N VAL A 82 -15.78 -15.28 -15.29
CA VAL A 82 -15.77 -16.49 -14.45
C VAL A 82 -16.04 -16.13 -12.99
N GLN A 83 -16.62 -17.05 -12.25
CA GLN A 83 -16.88 -16.88 -10.83
C GLN A 83 -16.19 -17.98 -10.03
N ALA A 84 -15.47 -17.60 -8.98
CA ALA A 84 -14.88 -18.55 -8.05
C ALA A 84 -15.97 -19.42 -7.39
N PRO A 85 -15.72 -20.71 -7.06
CA PRO A 85 -16.71 -21.55 -6.39
C PRO A 85 -17.06 -20.97 -5.00
N PRO A 86 -18.27 -21.23 -4.46
CA PRO A 86 -18.72 -20.63 -3.20
C PRO A 86 -17.73 -20.79 -2.05
N ARG A 87 -17.10 -21.98 -1.91
CA ARG A 87 -16.06 -22.22 -0.91
C ARG A 87 -14.88 -21.25 -1.03
N ALA A 88 -14.42 -20.96 -2.24
CA ALA A 88 -13.31 -20.03 -2.45
C ALA A 88 -13.71 -18.59 -2.08
N GLN A 89 -14.94 -18.17 -2.38
CA GLN A 89 -15.47 -16.87 -1.98
C GLN A 89 -15.50 -16.71 -0.45
N PHE A 90 -15.96 -17.73 0.29
CA PHE A 90 -15.93 -17.72 1.76
C PHE A 90 -14.51 -17.65 2.31
N LEU A 91 -13.57 -18.41 1.75
CA LEU A 91 -12.17 -18.36 2.17
C LEU A 91 -11.56 -16.98 1.94
N ARG A 92 -11.86 -16.34 0.80
CA ARG A 92 -11.44 -14.96 0.52
C ARG A 92 -11.91 -13.99 1.58
N VAL A 93 -13.20 -14.01 1.93
CA VAL A 93 -13.76 -13.14 2.96
C VAL A 93 -13.06 -13.36 4.31
N ILE A 94 -12.87 -14.61 4.73
CA ILE A 94 -12.19 -14.91 6.01
C ILE A 94 -10.77 -14.36 6.01
N THR A 95 -9.99 -14.61 4.95
CA THR A 95 -8.60 -14.15 4.88
C THR A 95 -8.52 -12.62 4.80
N ASN A 96 -9.42 -11.98 4.06
CA ASN A 96 -9.50 -10.53 3.95
C ASN A 96 -9.79 -9.87 5.30
N GLU A 97 -10.75 -10.40 6.06
CA GLU A 97 -11.06 -9.84 7.39
C GLU A 97 -9.94 -10.08 8.41
N LEU A 98 -9.17 -11.17 8.29
CA LEU A 98 -7.95 -11.35 9.09
C LEU A 98 -6.86 -10.33 8.72
N ASP A 99 -6.63 -10.09 7.43
CA ASP A 99 -5.68 -9.08 6.93
C ASP A 99 -6.10 -7.66 7.36
N ARG A 100 -7.41 -7.36 7.33
CA ARG A 100 -7.99 -6.11 7.82
C ARG A 100 -7.72 -5.90 9.32
N ILE A 101 -8.00 -6.90 10.15
CA ILE A 101 -7.75 -6.83 11.60
C ILE A 101 -6.25 -6.59 11.87
N GLN A 102 -5.36 -7.33 11.21
CA GLN A 102 -3.92 -7.15 11.34
C GLN A 102 -3.47 -5.75 10.90
N SER A 103 -3.97 -5.26 9.77
CA SER A 103 -3.68 -3.91 9.28
C SER A 103 -4.10 -2.84 10.28
N HIS A 104 -5.29 -2.97 10.87
CA HIS A 104 -5.75 -2.04 11.90
C HIS A 104 -4.97 -2.13 13.21
N PHE A 105 -4.54 -3.31 13.65
CA PHE A 105 -3.67 -3.42 14.82
C PHE A 105 -2.31 -2.76 14.57
N LEU A 106 -1.73 -2.92 13.39
CA LEU A 106 -0.48 -2.26 13.06
C LEU A 106 -0.67 -0.74 12.99
N GLY A 107 -1.74 -0.27 12.37
CA GLY A 107 -2.11 1.15 12.38
C GLY A 107 -2.25 1.67 13.81
N ASN A 108 -3.12 1.09 14.62
CA ASN A 108 -3.38 1.59 15.97
C ASN A 108 -2.17 1.49 16.93
N SER A 109 -1.23 0.57 16.70
CA SER A 109 -0.02 0.44 17.53
C SER A 109 1.13 1.34 17.11
N THR A 110 1.12 1.86 15.87
CA THR A 110 2.24 2.63 15.32
C THR A 110 1.99 4.12 15.25
N PHE A 111 0.75 4.58 15.39
CA PHE A 111 0.36 5.98 15.51
C PHE A 111 0.19 6.30 17.00
N PHE A 112 1.19 6.98 17.57
CA PHE A 112 1.12 7.57 18.92
C PHE A 112 0.30 8.86 18.89
#